data_AF-A0A2D5XKM4-F1
#
_entry.id   AF-A0A2D5XKM4-F1
#
_cell.length_a   1.000
_cell.length_b   1.000
_cell.length_c   1.000
_cell.angle_alpha   90.00
_cell.angle_beta   90.00
_cell.angle_gamma   90.00
#
_symmetry.space_group_name_H-M   'P 1'
#
loop_
_entity.id
_entity.type
_entity.pdbx_description
1 polymer ?
#
loop_
_entity_poly.entity_id
_entity_poly.type
_entity_poly.pdbx_seq_one_letter_code
_entity_poly.pdbx_strand_id
1 'polypeptide(L)'
;MLRLIMKFKGFITWWVVFTIWATAFVVNLQAQESNVQMCISKALITYLECAQEGTTLLKQTNAAIKAVDLIGAWVDSGAPESKTFQYTAIDGNKYDADFQSDILPLFTNDGIWFKGSRSCASCHFANSENAYHEMDTTSYSGLMKGGDVLSHPPGVPLFGESGIGKTDYDWDHSKLKARLRNNRMPPNWPEDLTETNRDGPCITMNGKKGVHVQGSDGLKKHKYGCEANVVGLIGAWVDGGAPKTSSFTYAGVQLNFQRDVLPLFVKPNMWFAGSAPCSSCHFANSEISYHEMDLSTYEGIMKGGDVISEPPGVALLGENKIGATDFNWEKSKMRARLRNNRMPNAIEFDITEENRDGPLVLKGKRIESK
;
A
#
# COMPACT_ATOMS: atom_id res chain seq x y z
N MET A 1 -103.25 -21.99 -12.49
CA MET A 1 -102.53 -20.70 -12.38
C MET A 1 -101.43 -20.66 -11.30
N LEU A 2 -101.56 -21.30 -10.13
CA LEU A 2 -100.53 -21.20 -9.07
C LEU A 2 -99.15 -21.80 -9.40
N ARG A 3 -99.05 -22.82 -10.26
CA ARG A 3 -97.76 -23.45 -10.63
C ARG A 3 -96.91 -22.64 -11.63
N LEU A 4 -97.50 -21.65 -12.31
CA LEU A 4 -96.77 -20.82 -13.30
C LEU A 4 -96.08 -19.61 -12.63
N ILE A 5 -96.70 -19.05 -11.59
CA ILE A 5 -96.18 -17.86 -10.87
C ILE A 5 -94.94 -18.20 -10.02
N MET A 6 -94.87 -19.41 -9.45
CA MET A 6 -93.69 -19.85 -8.69
C MET A 6 -92.44 -20.04 -9.59
N LYS A 7 -92.61 -20.49 -10.83
CA LYS A 7 -91.50 -20.62 -11.79
C LYS A 7 -90.97 -19.26 -12.26
N PHE A 8 -91.85 -18.26 -12.38
CA PHE A 8 -91.46 -16.91 -12.80
C PHE A 8 -90.70 -16.13 -11.72
N LYS A 9 -91.10 -16.27 -10.45
CA LYS A 9 -90.34 -15.68 -9.32
C LYS A 9 -88.95 -16.28 -9.20
N GLY A 10 -88.81 -17.61 -9.28
CA GLY A 10 -87.51 -18.27 -9.22
C GLY A 10 -86.55 -17.84 -10.34
N PHE A 11 -87.07 -17.59 -11.54
CA PHE A 11 -86.27 -17.13 -12.67
C PHE A 11 -85.74 -15.70 -12.48
N ILE A 12 -86.58 -14.77 -11.99
CA ILE A 12 -86.17 -13.39 -11.72
C ILE A 12 -85.14 -13.34 -10.59
N THR A 13 -85.32 -14.10 -9.51
CA THR A 13 -84.34 -14.13 -8.41
C THR A 13 -83.00 -14.71 -8.89
N TRP A 14 -83.02 -15.74 -9.72
CA TRP A 14 -81.79 -16.34 -10.25
C TRP A 14 -81.07 -15.40 -11.22
N TRP A 15 -81.80 -14.66 -12.05
CA TRP A 15 -81.23 -13.70 -12.99
C TRP A 15 -80.59 -12.49 -12.30
N VAL A 16 -81.22 -11.98 -11.24
CA VAL A 16 -80.67 -10.87 -10.42
C VAL A 16 -79.43 -11.33 -9.65
N VAL A 17 -79.44 -12.53 -9.07
CA VAL A 17 -78.26 -13.10 -8.41
C VAL A 17 -77.12 -13.31 -9.41
N PHE A 18 -77.42 -13.80 -10.61
CA PHE A 18 -76.41 -14.01 -11.65
C PHE A 18 -75.80 -12.69 -12.15
N THR A 19 -76.60 -11.63 -12.30
CA THR A 19 -76.08 -10.29 -12.71
C THR A 19 -75.25 -9.63 -11.62
N ILE A 20 -75.62 -9.78 -10.34
CA ILE A 20 -74.79 -9.30 -9.22
C ILE A 20 -73.49 -10.09 -9.12
N TRP A 21 -73.52 -11.41 -9.33
CA TRP A 21 -72.31 -12.24 -9.31
C TRP A 21 -71.38 -11.94 -10.49
N ALA A 22 -71.93 -11.73 -11.69
CA ALA A 22 -71.17 -11.38 -12.88
C ALA A 22 -70.51 -9.99 -12.77
N THR A 23 -71.22 -9.00 -12.22
CA THR A 23 -70.65 -7.66 -11.99
C THR A 23 -69.58 -7.68 -10.90
N ALA A 24 -69.78 -8.41 -9.79
CA ALA A 24 -68.76 -8.60 -8.77
C ALA A 24 -67.50 -9.31 -9.33
N PHE A 25 -67.67 -10.29 -10.20
CA PHE A 25 -66.56 -11.00 -10.84
C PHE A 25 -65.75 -10.09 -11.78
N VAL A 26 -66.41 -9.25 -12.58
CA VAL A 26 -65.74 -8.27 -13.46
C VAL A 26 -64.98 -7.21 -12.66
N VAL A 27 -65.56 -6.69 -11.59
CA VAL A 27 -64.88 -5.71 -10.70
C VAL A 27 -63.66 -6.34 -10.02
N ASN A 28 -63.75 -7.62 -9.60
CA ASN A 28 -62.63 -8.32 -8.97
C ASN A 28 -61.49 -8.60 -9.97
N LEU A 29 -61.82 -8.93 -11.23
CA LEU A 29 -60.85 -9.06 -12.32
C LEU A 29 -60.13 -7.75 -12.62
N GLN A 30 -60.85 -6.62 -12.71
CA GLN A 30 -60.24 -5.30 -12.93
C GLN A 30 -59.38 -4.85 -11.74
N ALA A 31 -59.80 -5.14 -10.51
CA ALA A 31 -59.00 -4.91 -9.31
C ALA A 31 -57.73 -5.80 -9.27
N GLN A 32 -57.81 -7.02 -9.79
CA GLN A 32 -56.66 -7.92 -9.89
C GLN A 32 -55.68 -7.46 -10.98
N GLU A 33 -56.15 -7.02 -12.15
CA GLU A 33 -55.30 -6.46 -13.22
C GLU A 33 -54.57 -5.19 -12.77
N SER A 34 -55.28 -4.25 -12.12
CA SER A 34 -54.66 -3.02 -11.61
C SER A 34 -53.60 -3.26 -10.54
N ASN A 35 -53.82 -4.23 -9.64
CA ASN A 35 -52.82 -4.63 -8.64
C ASN A 35 -51.60 -5.30 -9.28
N VAL A 36 -51.79 -6.16 -10.27
CA VAL A 36 -50.70 -6.78 -11.03
C VAL A 36 -49.89 -5.72 -11.77
N GLN A 37 -50.55 -4.76 -12.41
CA GLN A 37 -49.89 -3.68 -13.15
C GLN A 37 -49.12 -2.73 -12.22
N MET A 38 -49.64 -2.45 -11.02
CA MET A 38 -48.93 -1.71 -9.98
C MET A 38 -47.70 -2.47 -9.45
N CYS A 39 -47.79 -3.79 -9.26
CA CYS A 39 -46.65 -4.61 -8.84
C CYS A 39 -45.55 -4.68 -9.92
N ILE A 40 -45.93 -4.84 -11.20
CA ILE A 40 -44.98 -4.82 -12.32
C ILE A 40 -44.30 -3.45 -12.43
N SER A 41 -45.05 -2.35 -12.29
CA SER A 41 -44.50 -1.00 -12.34
C SER A 41 -43.50 -0.74 -11.21
N LYS A 42 -43.80 -1.17 -9.97
CA LYS A 42 -42.87 -1.02 -8.85
C LYS A 42 -41.61 -1.88 -9.03
N ALA A 43 -41.74 -3.13 -9.46
CA ALA A 43 -40.60 -4.00 -9.71
C ALA A 43 -39.70 -3.46 -10.83
N LEU A 44 -40.28 -2.87 -11.88
CA LEU A 44 -39.53 -2.26 -12.97
C LEU A 44 -38.79 -0.99 -12.52
N ILE A 45 -39.42 -0.15 -11.69
CA ILE A 45 -38.77 1.03 -11.10
C ILE A 45 -37.60 0.60 -10.22
N THR A 46 -37.78 -0.38 -9.33
CA THR A 46 -36.70 -0.90 -8.49
C THR A 46 -35.58 -1.53 -9.32
N TYR A 47 -35.89 -2.23 -10.42
CA TYR A 47 -34.89 -2.77 -11.32
C TYR A 47 -34.11 -1.66 -12.05
N LEU A 48 -34.80 -0.63 -12.53
CA LEU A 48 -34.18 0.52 -13.19
C LEU A 48 -33.32 1.34 -12.22
N GLU A 49 -33.77 1.53 -10.98
CA GLU A 49 -33.00 2.16 -9.91
C GLU A 49 -31.74 1.34 -9.58
N CYS A 50 -31.85 0.02 -9.39
CA CYS A 50 -30.70 -0.87 -9.20
C CYS A 50 -29.73 -0.88 -10.40
N ALA A 51 -30.27 -0.85 -11.63
CA ALA A 51 -29.46 -0.81 -12.84
C ALA A 51 -28.74 0.54 -13.01
N GLN A 52 -29.40 1.65 -12.63
CA GLN A 52 -28.84 2.99 -12.65
C GLN A 52 -27.82 3.21 -11.53
N GLU A 53 -28.07 2.70 -10.32
CA GLU A 53 -27.09 2.64 -9.24
C GLU A 53 -25.89 1.76 -9.64
N GLY A 54 -26.14 0.60 -10.25
CA GLY A 54 -25.10 -0.29 -10.75
C GLY A 54 -24.24 0.34 -11.85
N THR A 55 -24.85 1.04 -12.81
CA THR A 55 -24.11 1.77 -13.86
C THR A 55 -23.40 3.00 -13.31
N THR A 56 -23.96 3.71 -12.33
CA THR A 56 -23.30 4.85 -11.69
C THR A 56 -22.11 4.40 -10.85
N LEU A 57 -22.25 3.30 -10.12
CA LEU A 57 -21.18 2.69 -9.33
C LEU A 57 -20.05 2.18 -10.24
N LEU A 58 -20.38 1.48 -11.33
CA LEU A 58 -19.40 1.02 -12.34
C LEU A 58 -18.69 2.20 -13.01
N LYS A 59 -19.42 3.27 -13.33
CA LYS A 59 -18.84 4.48 -13.94
C LYS A 59 -17.96 5.26 -12.95
N GLN A 60 -18.28 5.21 -11.65
CA GLN A 60 -17.44 5.76 -10.59
C GLN A 60 -16.18 4.91 -10.35
N THR A 61 -16.27 3.58 -10.33
CA THR A 61 -15.08 2.73 -10.19
C THR A 61 -14.11 2.87 -11.37
N ASN A 62 -14.62 3.07 -12.59
CA ASN A 62 -13.78 3.18 -13.79
C ASN A 62 -12.88 4.42 -13.79
N ALA A 63 -13.32 5.52 -13.18
CA ALA A 63 -12.53 6.73 -13.01
C ALA A 63 -11.54 6.67 -11.83
N ALA A 64 -11.50 5.55 -11.09
CA ALA A 64 -10.59 5.39 -9.96
C ALA A 64 -9.15 5.14 -10.42
N ILE A 65 -8.22 5.39 -9.51
CA ILE A 65 -6.77 5.20 -9.70
C ILE A 65 -6.16 4.73 -8.37
N LYS A 66 -5.01 4.04 -8.41
CA LYS A 66 -4.26 3.70 -7.20
C LYS A 66 -3.77 4.97 -6.51
N ALA A 67 -3.87 5.04 -5.18
CA ALA A 67 -3.55 6.25 -4.42
C ALA A 67 -2.12 6.76 -4.66
N VAL A 68 -1.13 5.86 -4.75
CA VAL A 68 0.26 6.21 -5.04
C VAL A 68 0.41 6.80 -6.44
N ASP A 69 -0.32 6.28 -7.43
CA ASP A 69 -0.26 6.75 -8.81
C ASP A 69 -0.98 8.10 -8.98
N LEU A 70 -2.03 8.36 -8.21
CA LEU A 70 -2.68 9.68 -8.17
C LEU A 70 -1.74 10.77 -7.63
N ILE A 71 -1.02 10.47 -6.55
CA ILE A 71 0.02 11.37 -6.02
C ILE A 71 1.12 11.57 -7.07
N GLY A 72 1.54 10.49 -7.76
CA GLY A 72 2.50 10.57 -8.85
C GLY A 72 2.07 11.49 -9.98
N ALA A 73 0.85 11.33 -10.48
CA ALA A 73 0.30 12.18 -11.53
C ALA A 73 0.26 13.67 -11.13
N TRP A 74 -0.05 13.96 -9.86
CA TRP A 74 0.01 15.32 -9.33
C TRP A 74 1.44 15.87 -9.29
N VAL A 75 2.40 15.08 -8.78
CA VAL A 75 3.82 15.43 -8.72
C VAL A 75 4.40 15.67 -10.12
N ASP A 76 4.16 14.76 -11.06
CA ASP A 76 4.63 14.83 -12.45
C ASP A 76 4.03 16.03 -13.20
N SER A 77 2.86 16.52 -12.75
CA SER A 77 2.24 17.74 -13.26
C SER A 77 2.81 19.02 -12.64
N GLY A 78 3.89 18.92 -11.87
CA GLY A 78 4.53 20.03 -11.17
C GLY A 78 3.94 20.35 -9.80
N ALA A 79 3.22 19.39 -9.20
CA ALA A 79 2.56 19.50 -7.90
C ALA A 79 1.76 20.81 -7.73
N PRO A 80 0.79 21.15 -8.62
CA PRO A 80 0.06 22.41 -8.50
C PRO A 80 -0.81 22.48 -7.23
N GLU A 81 -0.81 23.62 -6.54
CA GLU A 81 -1.69 23.88 -5.38
C GLU A 81 -3.13 24.18 -5.80
N SER A 82 -3.31 25.08 -6.78
CA SER A 82 -4.62 25.63 -7.14
C SER A 82 -5.09 25.32 -8.56
N LYS A 83 -4.25 24.69 -9.37
CA LYS A 83 -4.59 24.30 -10.76
C LYS A 83 -4.99 22.84 -10.79
N THR A 84 -5.85 22.50 -11.73
CA THR A 84 -6.15 21.09 -12.03
C THR A 84 -4.95 20.42 -12.68
N PHE A 85 -4.88 19.11 -12.51
CA PHE A 85 -3.95 18.22 -13.19
C PHE A 85 -4.72 17.01 -13.74
N GLN A 86 -4.09 16.28 -14.67
CA GLN A 86 -4.70 15.09 -15.27
C GLN A 86 -4.06 13.82 -14.73
N TYR A 87 -4.88 12.80 -14.51
CA TYR A 87 -4.44 11.44 -14.22
C TYR A 87 -5.10 10.46 -15.17
N THR A 88 -4.48 9.30 -15.38
CA THR A 88 -5.04 8.18 -16.14
C THR A 88 -5.68 7.19 -15.17
N ALA A 89 -6.99 6.96 -15.29
CA ALA A 89 -7.70 6.02 -14.43
C ALA A 89 -7.51 4.56 -14.86
N ILE A 90 -8.06 3.62 -14.09
CA ILE A 90 -7.99 2.18 -14.38
C ILE A 90 -8.67 1.77 -15.69
N ASP A 91 -9.57 2.60 -16.23
CA ASP A 91 -10.21 2.38 -17.53
C ASP A 91 -9.37 2.91 -18.72
N GLY A 92 -8.20 3.49 -18.44
CA GLY A 92 -7.29 4.07 -19.44
C GLY A 92 -7.66 5.48 -19.91
N ASN A 93 -8.78 6.05 -19.44
CA ASN A 93 -9.17 7.43 -19.78
C ASN A 93 -8.50 8.44 -18.85
N LYS A 94 -8.43 9.70 -19.32
CA LYS A 94 -7.90 10.82 -18.54
C LYS A 94 -9.01 11.57 -17.81
N TYR A 95 -8.73 11.94 -16.57
CA TYR A 95 -9.64 12.69 -15.70
C TYR A 95 -8.93 13.85 -15.02
N ASP A 96 -9.68 14.91 -14.73
CA ASP A 96 -9.18 16.07 -14.00
C ASP A 96 -9.29 15.86 -12.48
N ALA A 97 -8.24 16.25 -11.78
CA ALA A 97 -8.13 16.26 -10.33
C ALA A 97 -7.52 17.59 -9.84
N ASP A 98 -7.71 17.90 -8.57
CA ASP A 98 -7.10 19.04 -7.91
C ASP A 98 -6.52 18.65 -6.54
N PHE A 99 -5.58 19.45 -6.04
CA PHE A 99 -4.89 19.14 -4.79
C PHE A 99 -5.85 19.05 -3.60
N GLN A 100 -6.78 20.01 -3.48
CA GLN A 100 -7.63 20.13 -2.30
C GLN A 100 -8.63 18.98 -2.17
N SER A 101 -9.16 18.50 -3.29
CA SER A 101 -10.25 17.51 -3.33
C SER A 101 -9.73 16.09 -3.54
N ASP A 102 -8.63 15.91 -4.26
CA ASP A 102 -8.15 14.60 -4.68
C ASP A 102 -6.86 14.16 -3.96
N ILE A 103 -5.97 15.09 -3.60
CA ILE A 103 -4.65 14.77 -3.01
C ILE A 103 -4.61 14.93 -1.49
N LEU A 104 -4.94 16.12 -0.97
CA LEU A 104 -4.85 16.42 0.45
C LEU A 104 -5.63 15.42 1.33
N PRO A 105 -6.85 14.97 0.95
CA PRO A 105 -7.59 13.96 1.70
C PRO A 105 -6.84 12.64 1.89
N LEU A 106 -5.92 12.27 0.99
CA LEU A 106 -5.11 11.05 1.12
C LEU A 106 -4.17 11.08 2.33
N PHE A 107 -3.83 12.28 2.80
CA PHE A 107 -2.97 12.48 3.97
C PHE A 107 -3.76 12.81 5.23
N THR A 108 -4.91 13.47 5.09
CA THR A 108 -5.66 14.02 6.24
C THR A 108 -6.81 13.14 6.72
N ASN A 109 -7.33 12.24 5.88
CA ASN A 109 -8.49 11.42 6.25
C ASN A 109 -8.07 10.03 6.75
N ASP A 110 -8.73 9.59 7.82
CA ASP A 110 -8.62 8.22 8.31
C ASP A 110 -9.28 7.23 7.33
N GLY A 111 -8.82 5.98 7.35
CA GLY A 111 -9.43 4.89 6.58
C GLY A 111 -9.12 4.89 5.08
N ILE A 112 -8.39 5.88 4.58
CA ILE A 112 -8.10 5.99 3.14
C ILE A 112 -7.16 4.90 2.65
N TRP A 113 -6.09 4.57 3.38
CA TRP A 113 -5.07 3.62 2.90
C TRP A 113 -5.48 2.16 3.10
N PHE A 114 -6.17 1.90 4.21
CA PHE A 114 -6.87 0.64 4.50
C PHE A 114 -7.92 0.90 5.59
N LYS A 115 -8.87 -0.03 5.75
CA LYS A 115 -9.93 0.10 6.73
C LYS A 115 -9.36 0.21 8.15
N GLY A 116 -9.66 1.30 8.84
CA GLY A 116 -9.13 1.57 10.19
C GLY A 116 -7.73 2.18 10.23
N SER A 117 -7.12 2.49 9.08
CA SER A 117 -5.88 3.27 9.04
C SER A 117 -6.07 4.65 9.64
N ARG A 118 -5.09 5.13 10.41
CA ARG A 118 -5.01 6.54 10.83
C ARG A 118 -4.50 7.39 9.67
N SER A 119 -4.97 8.63 9.59
CA SER A 119 -4.44 9.64 8.68
C SER A 119 -2.94 9.88 8.90
N CYS A 120 -2.21 10.20 7.83
CA CYS A 120 -0.80 10.60 7.91
C CYS A 120 -0.65 11.83 8.84
N ALA A 121 -1.59 12.77 8.70
CA ALA A 121 -1.69 13.98 9.50
C ALA A 121 -1.75 13.71 11.01
N SER A 122 -2.28 12.58 11.47
CA SER A 122 -2.35 12.27 12.91
C SER A 122 -0.97 12.18 13.59
N CYS A 123 0.08 11.87 12.84
CA CYS A 123 1.46 11.79 13.33
C CYS A 123 2.37 12.88 12.72
N HIS A 124 2.00 13.40 11.55
CA HIS A 124 2.71 14.42 10.79
C HIS A 124 1.84 15.68 10.63
N PHE A 125 1.60 16.39 11.72
CA PHE A 125 0.62 17.49 11.79
C PHE A 125 1.22 18.89 11.77
N ALA A 126 2.54 19.03 11.89
CA ALA A 126 3.19 20.33 12.01
C ALA A 126 4.68 20.24 11.71
N ASN A 127 5.26 21.32 11.19
CA ASN A 127 6.70 21.49 11.08
C ASN A 127 7.31 21.86 12.44
N SER A 128 7.24 20.94 13.40
CA SER A 128 7.65 21.13 14.80
C SER A 128 8.26 19.86 15.38
N GLU A 129 9.05 20.00 16.44
CA GLU A 129 9.68 18.88 17.17
C GLU A 129 8.68 17.83 17.71
N ASN A 130 7.40 18.19 17.83
CA ASN A 130 6.35 17.29 18.34
C ASN A 130 5.72 16.42 17.26
N ALA A 131 5.94 16.73 15.98
CA ALA A 131 5.51 15.89 14.87
C ALA A 131 6.64 14.95 14.48
N TYR A 132 6.31 13.71 14.14
CA TYR A 132 7.33 12.77 13.68
C TYR A 132 8.02 13.31 12.44
N HIS A 133 9.35 13.31 12.46
CA HIS A 133 10.17 13.90 11.41
C HIS A 133 9.82 15.35 11.10
N GLU A 134 9.35 16.14 12.09
CA GLU A 134 9.09 17.58 11.92
C GLU A 134 8.26 17.90 10.65
N MET A 135 7.37 16.97 10.30
CA MET A 135 6.70 16.93 9.01
C MET A 135 5.24 17.33 9.18
N ASP A 136 4.77 18.17 8.26
CA ASP A 136 3.38 18.60 8.18
C ASP A 136 2.75 18.08 6.89
N THR A 137 1.80 17.14 7.00
CA THR A 137 1.02 16.64 5.87
C THR A 137 -0.43 17.15 5.88
N THR A 138 -0.70 18.25 6.60
CA THR A 138 -2.06 18.84 6.75
C THR A 138 -2.38 19.92 5.72
N SER A 139 -1.37 20.39 4.99
CA SER A 139 -1.49 21.48 4.03
C SER A 139 -0.53 21.33 2.86
N TYR A 140 -0.78 22.05 1.77
CA TYR A 140 0.15 22.14 0.64
C TYR A 140 1.53 22.65 1.09
N SER A 141 1.55 23.77 1.83
CA SER A 141 2.78 24.38 2.34
C SER A 141 3.59 23.42 3.22
N GLY A 142 2.92 22.63 4.07
CA GLY A 142 3.55 21.61 4.89
C GLY A 142 4.23 20.52 4.04
N LEU A 143 3.49 19.95 3.09
CA LEU A 143 3.99 18.90 2.19
C LEU A 143 5.22 19.37 1.40
N MET A 144 5.21 20.62 0.89
CA MET A 144 6.32 21.18 0.11
C MET A 144 7.58 21.47 0.93
N LYS A 145 7.48 21.61 2.26
CA LYS A 145 8.66 21.73 3.14
C LYS A 145 9.31 20.38 3.43
N GLY A 146 8.52 19.31 3.38
CA GLY A 146 8.95 17.95 3.63
C GLY A 146 9.17 17.61 5.11
N GLY A 147 10.02 16.62 5.36
CA GLY A 147 10.37 16.17 6.72
C GLY A 147 11.67 16.80 7.23
N ASP A 148 12.01 16.54 8.49
CA ASP A 148 13.22 16.92 9.23
C ASP A 148 13.60 18.42 9.11
N VAL A 149 12.61 19.30 9.00
CA VAL A 149 12.79 20.72 8.59
C VAL A 149 13.52 21.59 9.62
N LEU A 150 13.62 21.17 10.88
CA LEU A 150 14.37 21.84 11.94
C LEU A 150 15.74 21.18 12.18
N SER A 151 15.96 19.97 11.65
CA SER A 151 17.21 19.20 11.79
C SER A 151 18.38 19.80 10.99
N HIS A 152 19.60 19.24 11.14
CA HIS A 152 20.79 19.65 10.40
C HIS A 152 21.47 18.48 9.66
N PRO A 153 21.62 18.54 8.31
CA PRO A 153 21.12 19.60 7.42
C PRO A 153 19.58 19.66 7.40
N PRO A 154 18.98 20.84 7.18
CA PRO A 154 17.53 20.99 7.26
C PRO A 154 16.85 20.26 6.12
N GLY A 155 15.98 19.36 6.57
CA GLY A 155 14.90 18.70 5.89
C GLY A 155 15.18 17.75 4.74
N VAL A 156 14.07 17.13 4.33
CA VAL A 156 14.03 15.96 3.48
C VAL A 156 12.90 16.16 2.46
N PRO A 157 13.25 16.32 1.17
CA PRO A 157 12.25 16.40 0.10
C PRO A 157 11.41 15.12 0.02
N LEU A 158 10.11 15.28 -0.20
CA LEU A 158 9.16 14.16 -0.22
C LEU A 158 8.95 13.59 -1.62
N PHE A 159 9.03 14.43 -2.64
CA PHE A 159 8.58 14.16 -4.01
C PHE A 159 9.74 13.99 -5.00
N GLY A 160 10.96 13.77 -4.48
CA GLY A 160 12.16 13.48 -5.27
C GLY A 160 12.93 14.70 -5.74
N GLU A 161 12.58 15.88 -5.22
CA GLU A 161 13.24 17.14 -5.55
C GLU A 161 14.72 17.12 -5.14
N SER A 162 15.57 17.85 -5.88
CA SER A 162 17.00 17.95 -5.54
C SER A 162 17.27 18.66 -4.21
N GLY A 163 16.26 19.36 -3.67
CA GLY A 163 16.28 20.01 -2.38
C GLY A 163 14.91 20.60 -2.03
N ILE A 164 14.76 21.03 -0.77
CA ILE A 164 13.50 21.59 -0.29
C ILE A 164 13.12 22.84 -1.08
N GLY A 165 11.85 22.94 -1.48
CA GLY A 165 11.31 24.06 -2.24
C GLY A 165 11.77 24.12 -3.70
N LYS A 166 12.51 23.11 -4.19
CA LYS A 166 12.74 22.92 -5.62
C LYS A 166 11.52 22.29 -6.27
N THR A 167 11.43 22.41 -7.58
CA THR A 167 10.30 21.91 -8.39
C THR A 167 10.77 20.94 -9.46
N ASP A 168 11.99 20.42 -9.33
CA ASP A 168 12.56 19.38 -10.17
C ASP A 168 12.16 18.00 -9.63
N TYR A 169 10.85 17.79 -9.56
CA TYR A 169 10.25 16.60 -8.99
C TYR A 169 10.67 15.33 -9.75
N ASP A 170 10.86 14.26 -9.00
CA ASP A 170 11.17 12.92 -9.51
C ASP A 170 10.43 11.89 -8.66
N TRP A 171 9.16 11.64 -9.01
CA TRP A 171 8.30 10.76 -8.22
C TRP A 171 8.89 9.36 -8.08
N ASP A 172 9.57 8.85 -9.11
CA ASP A 172 10.16 7.51 -9.13
C ASP A 172 11.29 7.34 -8.12
N HIS A 173 12.07 8.39 -7.87
CA HIS A 173 13.14 8.41 -6.87
C HIS A 173 12.73 9.07 -5.55
N SER A 174 11.44 9.38 -5.39
CA SER A 174 10.94 10.10 -4.22
C SER A 174 10.91 9.24 -2.95
N LYS A 175 11.20 9.89 -1.81
CA LYS A 175 11.16 9.24 -0.50
C LYS A 175 9.74 8.88 -0.07
N LEU A 176 8.75 9.72 -0.41
CA LEU A 176 7.36 9.44 -0.08
C LEU A 176 6.85 8.20 -0.83
N LYS A 177 7.09 8.08 -2.14
CA LYS A 177 6.73 6.88 -2.91
C LYS A 177 7.35 5.62 -2.30
N ALA A 178 8.63 5.68 -1.94
CA ALA A 178 9.30 4.57 -1.27
C ALA A 178 8.63 4.20 0.06
N ARG A 179 8.28 5.18 0.90
CA ARG A 179 7.57 4.92 2.18
C ARG A 179 6.17 4.35 1.98
N LEU A 180 5.44 4.75 0.95
CA LEU A 180 4.07 4.27 0.69
C LEU A 180 4.05 2.84 0.10
N ARG A 181 5.06 2.48 -0.69
CA ARG A 181 5.08 1.22 -1.46
C ARG A 181 5.91 0.12 -0.82
N ASN A 182 7.08 0.45 -0.30
CA ASN A 182 8.10 -0.55 -0.01
C ASN A 182 7.91 -1.12 1.39
N ASN A 183 7.50 -2.38 1.45
CA ASN A 183 7.51 -3.15 2.69
C ASN A 183 8.92 -3.23 3.29
N ARG A 184 9.00 -3.06 4.62
CA ARG A 184 10.21 -3.34 5.39
C ARG A 184 10.48 -4.84 5.40
N MET A 185 11.75 -5.22 5.29
CA MET A 185 12.22 -6.60 5.26
C MET A 185 13.08 -6.94 6.48
N PRO A 186 13.06 -8.20 6.95
CA PRO A 186 12.08 -9.22 6.57
C PRO A 186 10.65 -8.83 7.02
N PRO A 187 9.59 -9.38 6.39
CA PRO A 187 8.21 -9.01 6.72
C PRO A 187 7.85 -9.25 8.19
N ASN A 188 6.83 -8.55 8.70
CA ASN A 188 6.30 -8.66 10.06
C ASN A 188 7.20 -8.09 11.17
N TRP A 189 7.97 -7.04 10.86
CA TRP A 189 8.62 -6.25 11.90
C TRP A 189 7.63 -5.78 12.97
N PRO A 190 7.97 -5.88 14.27
CA PRO A 190 7.19 -5.25 15.32
C PRO A 190 7.08 -3.73 15.10
N GLU A 191 5.88 -3.18 15.27
CA GLU A 191 5.65 -1.73 15.20
C GLU A 191 6.47 -1.02 16.29
N ASP A 192 7.26 -0.04 15.88
CA ASP A 192 8.05 0.81 16.77
C ASP A 192 8.07 2.23 16.19
N LEU A 193 7.22 3.09 16.74
CA LEU A 193 7.11 4.49 16.33
C LEU A 193 8.32 5.32 16.76
N THR A 194 9.10 4.85 17.75
CA THR A 194 10.31 5.55 18.20
C THR A 194 11.47 5.38 17.22
N GLU A 195 11.31 4.50 16.21
CA GLU A 195 12.34 4.08 15.27
C GLU A 195 13.60 3.48 15.94
N THR A 196 13.55 3.10 17.22
CA THR A 196 14.71 2.52 17.94
C THR A 196 15.18 1.23 17.26
N ASN A 197 14.26 0.46 16.68
CA ASN A 197 14.57 -0.76 15.93
C ASN A 197 15.02 -0.55 14.48
N ARG A 198 15.12 0.69 13.99
CA ARG A 198 15.36 1.03 12.57
C ARG A 198 16.65 0.45 12.01
N ASP A 199 17.73 0.47 12.78
CA ASP A 199 19.05 -0.04 12.35
C ASP A 199 19.23 -1.55 12.62
N GLY A 200 18.15 -2.23 12.99
CA GLY A 200 18.15 -3.65 13.30
C GLY A 200 18.76 -3.97 14.67
N PRO A 201 18.89 -5.26 15.00
CA PRO A 201 19.35 -5.69 16.31
C PRO A 201 20.78 -5.24 16.64
N CYS A 202 21.03 -5.06 17.92
CA CYS A 202 22.37 -4.89 18.47
C CYS A 202 23.20 -6.15 18.24
N ILE A 203 24.49 -5.95 17.97
CA ILE A 203 25.43 -7.06 17.81
C ILE A 203 26.54 -7.00 18.85
N THR A 204 27.15 -8.16 19.09
CA THR A 204 28.43 -8.29 19.78
C THR A 204 29.42 -8.93 18.84
N MET A 205 30.68 -8.48 18.90
CA MET A 205 31.73 -8.93 18.00
C MET A 205 32.89 -9.48 18.81
N ASN A 206 33.42 -10.61 18.35
CA ASN A 206 34.65 -11.19 18.87
C ASN A 206 35.50 -11.64 17.68
N GLY A 207 36.71 -11.10 17.53
CA GLY A 207 37.54 -11.34 16.33
C GLY A 207 37.78 -12.82 15.99
N LYS A 208 37.70 -13.73 16.97
CA LYS A 208 37.79 -15.18 16.74
C LYS A 208 36.43 -15.84 16.47
N LYS A 209 35.38 -15.43 17.19
CA LYS A 209 34.05 -16.07 17.12
C LYS A 209 33.09 -15.43 16.10
N GLY A 210 33.47 -14.29 15.53
CA GLY A 210 32.65 -13.52 14.60
C GLY A 210 31.58 -12.66 15.29
N VAL A 211 30.54 -12.34 14.53
CA VAL A 211 29.37 -11.57 14.98
C VAL A 211 28.35 -12.47 15.66
N HIS A 212 27.82 -12.02 16.80
CA HIS A 212 26.63 -12.57 17.42
C HIS A 212 25.55 -11.49 17.54
N VAL A 213 24.38 -11.78 16.96
CA VAL A 213 23.19 -10.93 17.07
C VAL A 213 22.52 -11.19 18.41
N GLN A 214 22.33 -10.14 19.22
CA GLN A 214 21.75 -10.29 20.54
C GLN A 214 20.28 -10.74 20.44
N GLY A 215 19.95 -11.87 21.08
CA GLY A 215 18.61 -12.46 21.07
C GLY A 215 18.34 -13.44 19.93
N SER A 216 19.30 -13.66 19.02
CA SER A 216 19.12 -14.59 17.90
C SER A 216 19.08 -16.06 18.31
N ASP A 217 19.48 -16.38 19.55
CA ASP A 217 19.40 -17.73 20.14
C ASP A 217 17.98 -18.08 20.64
N GLY A 218 17.05 -17.11 20.64
CA GLY A 218 15.70 -17.27 21.16
C GLY A 218 15.62 -17.34 22.69
N LEU A 219 16.75 -17.24 23.40
CA LEU A 219 16.80 -17.28 24.87
C LEU A 219 16.51 -15.91 25.48
N LYS A 220 16.82 -14.84 24.75
CA LYS A 220 16.58 -13.45 25.13
C LYS A 220 15.87 -12.70 24.02
N LYS A 221 15.16 -11.62 24.39
CA LYS A 221 14.62 -10.68 23.41
C LYS A 221 15.76 -9.96 22.68
N HIS A 222 15.55 -9.65 21.41
CA HIS A 222 16.44 -8.77 20.66
C HIS A 222 16.55 -7.41 21.34
N LYS A 223 17.76 -6.86 21.31
CA LYS A 223 18.05 -5.49 21.75
C LYS A 223 18.21 -4.60 20.51
N TYR A 224 17.80 -3.34 20.60
CA TYR A 224 17.86 -2.36 19.51
C TYR A 224 18.47 -1.03 20.01
N GLY A 225 18.75 -0.10 19.09
CA GLY A 225 19.29 1.23 19.42
C GLY A 225 20.76 1.24 19.87
N CYS A 226 21.57 0.26 19.46
CA CYS A 226 23.00 0.25 19.76
C CYS A 226 23.82 0.84 18.61
N GLU A 227 24.96 1.44 18.95
CA GLU A 227 25.98 1.90 17.98
C GLU A 227 26.41 0.75 17.06
N ALA A 228 26.76 -0.40 17.62
CA ALA A 228 27.01 -1.63 16.86
C ALA A 228 25.70 -2.39 16.61
N ASN A 229 25.20 -2.30 15.38
CA ASN A 229 23.98 -2.97 14.93
C ASN A 229 24.16 -3.72 13.59
N VAL A 230 23.16 -4.53 13.23
CA VAL A 230 23.16 -5.39 12.04
C VAL A 230 23.21 -4.57 10.73
N VAL A 231 22.44 -3.49 10.61
CA VAL A 231 22.42 -2.67 9.38
C VAL A 231 23.75 -1.97 9.17
N GLY A 232 24.37 -1.45 10.23
CA GLY A 232 25.69 -0.84 10.20
C GLY A 232 26.80 -1.83 9.85
N LEU A 233 26.67 -3.09 10.28
CA LEU A 233 27.60 -4.17 9.89
C LEU A 233 27.55 -4.45 8.39
N ILE A 234 26.34 -4.56 7.82
CA ILE A 234 26.17 -4.72 6.36
C ILE A 234 26.72 -3.49 5.65
N GLY A 235 26.43 -2.29 6.15
CA GLY A 235 26.98 -1.04 5.61
C GLY A 235 28.49 -1.01 5.58
N ALA A 236 29.16 -1.37 6.67
CA ALA A 236 30.62 -1.42 6.72
C ALA A 236 31.21 -2.45 5.73
N TRP A 237 30.52 -3.57 5.48
CA TRP A 237 30.92 -4.52 4.45
C TRP A 237 30.78 -3.91 3.05
N VAL A 238 29.63 -3.27 2.75
CA VAL A 238 29.35 -2.63 1.46
C VAL A 238 30.32 -1.48 1.18
N ASP A 239 30.49 -0.57 2.12
CA ASP A 239 31.40 0.58 2.01
C ASP A 239 32.88 0.15 1.95
N GLY A 240 33.19 -1.04 2.48
CA GLY A 240 34.49 -1.71 2.32
C GLY A 240 34.72 -2.33 0.93
N GLY A 241 33.82 -2.11 -0.03
CA GLY A 241 33.89 -2.68 -1.38
C GLY A 241 33.21 -4.05 -1.52
N ALA A 242 32.36 -4.42 -0.56
CA ALA A 242 31.65 -5.70 -0.50
C ALA A 242 32.56 -6.92 -0.76
N PRO A 243 33.71 -7.10 -0.07
CA PRO A 243 34.64 -8.16 -0.40
C PRO A 243 34.05 -9.56 -0.15
N LYS A 244 34.26 -10.49 -1.09
CA LYS A 244 33.87 -11.90 -0.95
C LYS A 244 34.69 -12.64 0.11
N THR A 245 36.02 -12.52 0.04
CA THR A 245 36.97 -13.33 0.83
C THR A 245 37.87 -12.49 1.73
N SER A 246 38.23 -11.28 1.29
CA SER A 246 39.03 -10.34 2.07
C SER A 246 38.29 -9.85 3.31
N SER A 247 39.03 -9.47 4.34
CA SER A 247 38.45 -8.92 5.56
C SER A 247 38.04 -7.45 5.38
N PHE A 248 37.05 -7.03 6.15
CA PHE A 248 36.66 -5.63 6.33
C PHE A 248 36.58 -5.31 7.83
N THR A 249 36.62 -4.02 8.19
CA THR A 249 36.58 -3.59 9.59
C THR A 249 35.22 -3.01 9.94
N TYR A 250 34.68 -3.40 11.10
CA TYR A 250 33.53 -2.73 11.72
C TYR A 250 33.75 -2.64 13.23
N ALA A 251 33.56 -1.45 13.81
CA ALA A 251 33.84 -1.16 15.21
C ALA A 251 35.23 -1.66 15.70
N GLY A 252 36.27 -1.52 14.84
CA GLY A 252 37.63 -1.95 15.14
C GLY A 252 37.89 -3.46 15.10
N VAL A 253 36.93 -4.27 14.64
CA VAL A 253 37.06 -5.73 14.53
C VAL A 253 37.15 -6.15 13.06
N GLN A 254 38.07 -7.07 12.75
CA GLN A 254 38.19 -7.68 11.41
C GLN A 254 37.16 -8.79 11.20
N LEU A 255 36.33 -8.61 10.18
CA LEU A 255 35.20 -9.45 9.82
C LEU A 255 35.29 -9.90 8.36
N ASN A 256 34.50 -10.89 7.96
CA ASN A 256 34.39 -11.32 6.56
C ASN A 256 32.95 -11.69 6.19
N PHE A 257 32.66 -11.71 4.89
CA PHE A 257 31.32 -11.97 4.38
C PHE A 257 30.74 -13.31 4.86
N GLN A 258 31.46 -14.41 4.64
CA GLN A 258 30.95 -15.76 4.89
C GLN A 258 30.58 -16.01 6.36
N ARG A 259 31.41 -15.52 7.29
CA ARG A 259 31.23 -15.74 8.73
C ARG A 259 30.26 -14.74 9.35
N ASP A 260 30.31 -13.48 8.92
CA ASP A 260 29.73 -12.37 9.69
C ASP A 260 28.55 -11.68 9.00
N VAL A 261 28.46 -11.73 7.67
CA VAL A 261 27.42 -11.04 6.88
C VAL A 261 26.39 -12.04 6.35
N LEU A 262 26.81 -13.09 5.66
CA LEU A 262 25.91 -14.06 5.05
C LEU A 262 24.90 -14.67 6.06
N PRO A 263 25.29 -15.02 7.30
CA PRO A 263 24.33 -15.55 8.29
C PRO A 263 23.14 -14.64 8.59
N LEU A 264 23.26 -13.32 8.39
CA LEU A 264 22.16 -12.36 8.59
C LEU A 264 21.00 -12.58 7.60
N PHE A 265 21.29 -13.16 6.44
CA PHE A 265 20.32 -13.42 5.37
C PHE A 265 19.80 -14.86 5.39
N VAL A 266 20.62 -15.83 5.81
CA VAL A 266 20.29 -17.26 5.68
C VAL A 266 19.84 -17.94 6.97
N LYS A 267 20.01 -17.29 8.13
CA LYS A 267 19.56 -17.84 9.42
C LYS A 267 18.24 -17.21 9.87
N PRO A 268 17.33 -17.99 10.49
CA PRO A 268 16.16 -17.44 11.16
C PRO A 268 16.57 -16.63 12.39
N ASN A 269 15.63 -15.84 12.92
CA ASN A 269 15.77 -15.06 14.17
C ASN A 269 16.89 -14.00 14.17
N MET A 270 17.41 -13.62 13.01
CA MET A 270 18.49 -12.63 12.91
C MET A 270 18.02 -11.18 13.03
N TRP A 271 16.73 -10.90 12.82
CA TRP A 271 16.18 -9.54 12.77
C TRP A 271 15.22 -9.23 13.93
N PHE A 272 14.38 -10.20 14.28
CA PHE A 272 13.53 -10.20 15.46
C PHE A 272 13.15 -11.64 15.80
N ALA A 273 12.54 -11.87 16.97
CA ALA A 273 12.13 -13.21 17.38
C ALA A 273 11.07 -13.77 16.42
N GLY A 274 11.36 -14.90 15.78
CA GLY A 274 10.51 -15.53 14.78
C GLY A 274 10.75 -15.04 13.34
N SER A 275 11.69 -14.12 13.09
CA SER A 275 11.96 -13.64 11.73
C SER A 275 12.45 -14.79 10.82
N ALA A 276 11.80 -14.99 9.68
CA ALA A 276 12.26 -15.93 8.66
C ALA A 276 13.63 -15.50 8.08
N PRO A 277 14.48 -16.45 7.63
CA PRO A 277 15.65 -16.09 6.86
C PRO A 277 15.23 -15.44 5.53
N CYS A 278 15.95 -14.40 5.08
CA CYS A 278 15.69 -13.76 3.79
C CYS A 278 15.73 -14.77 2.63
N SER A 279 16.61 -15.76 2.74
CA SER A 279 16.75 -16.84 1.77
C SER A 279 15.59 -17.85 1.78
N SER A 280 14.53 -17.70 2.58
CA SER A 280 13.33 -18.52 2.39
C SER A 280 12.48 -18.06 1.20
N CYS A 281 12.56 -16.78 0.86
CA CYS A 281 11.82 -16.17 -0.24
C CYS A 281 12.73 -15.72 -1.38
N HIS A 282 14.01 -15.45 -1.09
CA HIS A 282 15.02 -14.99 -2.04
C HIS A 282 16.20 -15.98 -2.10
N PHE A 283 16.01 -17.10 -2.80
CA PHE A 283 16.91 -18.27 -2.74
C PHE A 283 17.59 -18.62 -4.07
N ALA A 284 17.17 -18.01 -5.17
CA ALA A 284 17.72 -18.27 -6.48
C ALA A 284 17.48 -17.07 -7.41
N ASN A 285 18.34 -16.91 -8.40
CA ASN A 285 18.07 -16.01 -9.52
C ASN A 285 17.13 -16.70 -10.53
N SER A 286 15.87 -16.85 -10.16
CA SER A 286 14.83 -17.56 -10.93
C SER A 286 13.45 -16.94 -10.73
N GLU A 287 12.53 -17.16 -11.66
CA GLU A 287 11.16 -16.62 -11.64
C GLU A 287 10.34 -17.03 -10.39
N ILE A 288 10.70 -18.13 -9.73
CA ILE A 288 10.01 -18.62 -8.51
C ILE A 288 10.58 -18.03 -7.21
N SER A 289 11.72 -17.35 -7.30
CA SER A 289 12.27 -16.58 -6.20
C SER A 289 11.71 -15.17 -6.30
N TYR A 290 11.24 -14.59 -5.20
CA TYR A 290 10.64 -13.25 -5.27
C TYR A 290 11.67 -12.24 -5.77
N HIS A 291 11.26 -11.44 -6.77
CA HIS A 291 12.13 -10.52 -7.50
C HIS A 291 13.38 -11.20 -8.08
N GLU A 292 13.30 -12.47 -8.48
CA GLU A 292 14.39 -13.20 -9.13
C GLU A 292 15.74 -13.05 -8.39
N MET A 293 15.65 -12.92 -7.06
CA MET A 293 16.74 -12.49 -6.19
C MET A 293 17.25 -13.67 -5.39
N ASP A 294 18.58 -13.78 -5.27
CA ASP A 294 19.23 -14.77 -4.42
C ASP A 294 20.01 -14.08 -3.29
N LEU A 295 19.56 -14.24 -2.04
CA LEU A 295 20.24 -13.77 -0.84
C LEU A 295 20.94 -14.91 -0.08
N SER A 296 21.05 -16.09 -0.68
CA SER A 296 21.67 -17.28 -0.07
C SER A 296 23.18 -17.41 -0.32
N THR A 297 23.71 -16.66 -1.29
CA THR A 297 25.11 -16.70 -1.70
C THR A 297 25.68 -15.29 -1.93
N TYR A 298 27.01 -15.16 -1.93
CA TYR A 298 27.67 -13.91 -2.33
C TYR A 298 27.30 -13.54 -3.76
N GLU A 299 27.45 -14.48 -4.69
CA GLU A 299 27.16 -14.29 -6.11
C GLU A 299 25.72 -13.85 -6.37
N GLY A 300 24.76 -14.42 -5.64
CA GLY A 300 23.36 -14.04 -5.70
C GLY A 300 23.14 -12.58 -5.30
N ILE A 301 23.69 -12.18 -4.14
CA ILE A 301 23.55 -10.80 -3.64
C ILE A 301 24.15 -9.79 -4.63
N MET A 302 25.31 -10.10 -5.20
CA MET A 302 25.99 -9.20 -6.15
C MET A 302 25.28 -9.10 -7.50
N LYS A 303 24.48 -10.09 -7.90
CA LYS A 303 23.66 -10.03 -9.13
C LYS A 303 22.44 -9.13 -8.95
N GLY A 304 21.90 -9.06 -7.75
CA GLY A 304 20.74 -8.24 -7.41
C GLY A 304 19.40 -8.94 -7.59
N GLY A 305 18.33 -8.15 -7.71
CA GLY A 305 16.97 -8.63 -8.04
C GLY A 305 16.64 -8.46 -9.52
N ASP A 306 15.47 -8.94 -9.93
CA ASP A 306 14.82 -8.86 -11.25
C ASP A 306 15.76 -9.22 -12.44
N VAL A 307 16.67 -10.17 -12.24
CA VAL A 307 17.80 -10.43 -13.14
C VAL A 307 17.46 -11.14 -14.47
N ILE A 308 16.25 -11.65 -14.60
CA ILE A 308 15.67 -12.29 -15.80
C ILE A 308 14.69 -11.33 -16.49
N SER A 309 14.05 -10.43 -15.74
CA SER A 309 13.10 -9.43 -16.22
C SER A 309 13.71 -8.43 -17.22
N GLU A 310 12.86 -7.68 -17.96
CA GLU A 310 13.30 -6.62 -18.88
C GLU A 310 12.83 -5.22 -18.38
N PRO A 311 13.75 -4.26 -18.14
CA PRO A 311 15.20 -4.38 -18.23
C PRO A 311 15.79 -5.28 -17.11
N PRO A 312 16.90 -5.98 -17.36
CA PRO A 312 17.46 -6.92 -16.40
C PRO A 312 18.05 -6.21 -15.21
N GLY A 313 17.34 -6.41 -14.11
CA GLY A 313 17.80 -6.41 -12.76
C GLY A 313 17.93 -5.09 -12.02
N VAL A 314 18.14 -5.26 -10.72
CA VAL A 314 18.05 -4.21 -9.72
C VAL A 314 19.25 -4.29 -8.79
N ALA A 315 20.08 -3.25 -8.83
CA ALA A 315 21.18 -3.04 -7.88
C ALA A 315 20.66 -2.98 -6.44
N LEU A 316 21.29 -3.74 -5.54
CA LEU A 316 20.88 -3.86 -4.14
C LEU A 316 21.70 -3.01 -3.20
N LEU A 317 22.99 -2.82 -3.49
CA LEU A 317 24.01 -2.25 -2.60
C LEU A 317 24.34 -0.79 -2.94
N GLY A 318 23.53 -0.16 -3.79
CA GLY A 318 23.64 1.26 -4.16
C GLY A 318 24.60 1.53 -5.31
N GLU A 319 24.92 0.50 -6.08
CA GLU A 319 25.65 0.59 -7.34
C GLU A 319 24.86 1.43 -8.35
N ASN A 320 25.55 2.16 -9.24
CA ASN A 320 24.88 2.91 -10.30
C ASN A 320 24.17 2.01 -11.34
N LYS A 321 24.64 0.77 -11.48
CA LYS A 321 24.09 -0.29 -12.30
C LYS A 321 24.59 -1.64 -11.79
N ILE A 322 23.92 -2.71 -12.18
CA ILE A 322 24.32 -4.07 -11.80
C ILE A 322 25.75 -4.37 -12.24
N GLY A 323 26.50 -5.01 -11.35
CA GLY A 323 27.88 -5.43 -11.58
C GLY A 323 28.91 -4.30 -11.50
N ALA A 324 28.50 -3.05 -11.25
CA ALA A 324 29.44 -2.01 -10.86
C ALA A 324 29.95 -2.23 -9.43
N THR A 325 31.06 -1.58 -9.10
CA THR A 325 31.71 -1.66 -7.78
C THR A 325 31.73 -0.31 -7.07
N ASP A 326 30.88 0.62 -7.51
CA ASP A 326 30.74 1.97 -6.94
C ASP A 326 29.67 1.99 -5.85
N PHE A 327 29.74 1.02 -4.94
CA PHE A 327 28.74 0.82 -3.89
C PHE A 327 28.51 2.09 -3.07
N ASN A 328 27.26 2.30 -2.68
CA ASN A 328 26.85 3.40 -1.83
C ASN A 328 25.74 2.94 -0.89
N TRP A 329 26.13 2.51 0.31
CA TRP A 329 25.18 1.91 1.26
C TRP A 329 24.01 2.86 1.59
N GLU A 330 24.28 4.16 1.70
CA GLU A 330 23.27 5.17 1.99
C GLU A 330 22.19 5.27 0.92
N LYS A 331 22.55 5.05 -0.36
CA LYS A 331 21.63 5.02 -1.51
C LYS A 331 21.10 3.62 -1.85
N SER A 332 21.48 2.60 -1.09
CA SER A 332 21.18 1.22 -1.43
C SER A 332 19.72 0.85 -1.18
N LYS A 333 19.15 0.04 -2.09
CA LYS A 333 17.79 -0.49 -1.95
C LYS A 333 17.71 -1.47 -0.78
N MET A 334 18.76 -2.27 -0.56
CA MET A 334 18.85 -3.20 0.57
C MET A 334 18.71 -2.45 1.90
N ARG A 335 19.49 -1.39 2.12
CA ARG A 335 19.39 -0.57 3.34
C ARG A 335 18.00 0.00 3.52
N ALA A 336 17.40 0.55 2.45
CA ALA A 336 16.06 1.11 2.51
C ALA A 336 15.03 0.06 2.95
N ARG A 337 15.08 -1.15 2.37
CA ARG A 337 14.17 -2.25 2.72
C ARG A 337 14.39 -2.76 4.15
N LEU A 338 15.62 -2.78 4.67
CA LEU A 338 15.89 -3.26 6.03
C LEU A 338 15.46 -2.29 7.14
N ARG A 339 15.46 -0.98 6.84
CA ARG A 339 15.26 0.08 7.84
C ARG A 339 13.89 0.73 7.81
N ASN A 340 13.36 0.99 6.61
CA ASN A 340 12.24 1.90 6.47
C ASN A 340 10.92 1.15 6.57
N ASN A 341 10.16 1.40 7.64
CA ASN A 341 8.76 0.97 7.73
C ASN A 341 7.96 1.56 6.56
N ARG A 342 7.08 0.73 6.00
CA ARG A 342 6.05 1.16 5.06
C ARG A 342 5.00 1.98 5.81
N MET A 343 4.48 3.00 5.15
CA MET A 343 3.46 3.91 5.68
C MET A 343 2.13 3.76 4.90
N PRO A 344 0.99 3.99 5.57
CA PRO A 344 0.86 4.20 7.02
C PRO A 344 1.19 2.93 7.82
N ASN A 345 1.58 3.11 9.09
CA ASN A 345 1.91 1.98 9.97
C ASN A 345 0.75 0.98 10.04
N ALA A 346 1.10 -0.29 10.29
CA ALA A 346 0.20 -1.44 10.29
C ALA A 346 -0.46 -1.79 8.94
N ILE A 347 -0.03 -1.17 7.83
CA ILE A 347 -0.38 -1.69 6.50
C ILE A 347 0.13 -3.12 6.35
N GLU A 348 -0.75 -4.00 5.87
CA GLU A 348 -0.47 -5.42 5.75
C GLU A 348 0.63 -5.69 4.69
N PHE A 349 1.52 -6.61 5.03
CA PHE A 349 2.43 -7.18 4.04
C PHE A 349 1.66 -8.14 3.15
N ASP A 350 1.51 -7.77 1.88
CA ASP A 350 0.97 -8.64 0.84
C ASP A 350 2.12 -9.14 -0.03
N ILE A 351 2.33 -10.45 -0.01
CA ILE A 351 3.40 -11.11 -0.75
C ILE A 351 3.18 -11.08 -2.27
N THR A 352 1.94 -10.88 -2.72
CA THR A 352 1.61 -10.73 -4.15
C THR A 352 1.94 -9.33 -4.68
N GLU A 353 2.24 -8.38 -3.77
CA GLU A 353 2.38 -6.96 -4.05
C GLU A 353 1.13 -6.25 -4.62
N GLU A 354 -0.05 -6.88 -4.66
CA GLU A 354 -1.28 -6.25 -5.18
C GLU A 354 -1.68 -4.97 -4.42
N ASN A 355 -1.36 -4.94 -3.12
CA ASN A 355 -1.60 -3.78 -2.27
C ASN A 355 -0.49 -2.70 -2.34
N ARG A 356 0.59 -2.91 -3.12
CA ARG A 356 1.81 -2.07 -3.10
C ARG A 356 1.54 -0.61 -3.42
N ASP A 357 0.71 -0.34 -4.43
CA ASP A 357 0.41 1.03 -4.88
C ASP A 357 -0.77 1.67 -4.14
N GLY A 358 -1.18 1.05 -3.03
CA GLY A 358 -2.28 1.49 -2.20
C GLY A 358 -3.65 1.10 -2.75
N PRO A 359 -4.72 1.60 -2.14
CA PRO A 359 -6.08 1.30 -2.57
C PRO A 359 -6.47 2.11 -3.81
N LEU A 360 -7.57 1.70 -4.44
CA LEU A 360 -8.24 2.53 -5.42
C LEU A 360 -8.89 3.73 -4.73
N VAL A 361 -8.73 4.91 -5.32
CA VAL A 361 -9.30 6.16 -4.84
C VAL A 361 -9.97 6.92 -5.97
N LEU A 362 -10.97 7.71 -5.60
CA LEU A 362 -11.66 8.66 -6.47
C LEU A 362 -12.08 9.86 -5.61
N LYS A 363 -11.79 11.08 -6.05
CA LYS A 363 -12.21 12.32 -5.34
C LYS A 363 -11.81 12.31 -3.87
N GLY A 364 -10.56 11.92 -3.62
CA GLY A 364 -9.95 11.88 -2.28
C GLY A 364 -10.54 10.82 -1.35
N LYS A 365 -11.30 9.85 -1.87
CA LYS A 365 -11.94 8.79 -1.09
C LYS A 365 -11.53 7.42 -1.57
N ARG A 366 -11.32 6.50 -0.63
CA ARG A 366 -11.12 5.08 -0.93
C ARG A 366 -12.38 4.49 -1.55
N ILE A 367 -12.17 3.72 -2.61
CA ILE A 367 -13.20 2.89 -3.24
C ILE A 367 -12.97 1.45 -2.80
N GLU A 368 -13.96 0.86 -2.14
CA GLU A 368 -13.93 -0.55 -1.79
C GLU A 368 -14.24 -1.36 -3.05
N SER A 369 -13.30 -2.20 -3.49
CA SER A 369 -13.62 -3.28 -4.42
C SER A 369 -14.49 -4.30 -3.67
N LYS A 370 -15.73 -4.50 -4.12
CA LYS A 370 -16.62 -5.54 -3.58
C LYS A 370 -16.11 -6.94 -3.89
#